data_AF-A0A4R5XSQ4-F1
#
_entry.id   AF-A0A4R5XSQ4-F1
#
_cell.length_a   1.000
_cell.length_b   1.000
_cell.length_c   1.000
_cell.angle_alpha   90.00
_cell.angle_beta   90.00
_cell.angle_gamma   90.00
#
_symmetry.space_group_name_H-M   'P 1'
#
loop_
_entity.id
_entity.type
_entity.pdbx_description
1 polymer ?
#
loop_
_entity_poly.entity_id
_entity_poly.type
_entity_poly.pdbx_seq_one_letter_code
_entity_poly.pdbx_strand_id
1 'polypeptide(L)'
;MSEMGHILVVDDEERIRRLLKMYLEREGYSIKEAENGDQALAMALEENFDCILLDLMMPGKDGIEVCSELREVKATPVIMLTAKGEEANRVQGFEVGTDDYIVKPFSPREVVLRVKALLRRSSTTNYLQTDTKAKDMIAYPHLVIDNDAHRVTADGHEVTLTPKEYELLLFLAKSPDKVYDREQLLKEVWHYEFFGDLRTVDTHVKRLREKLNRVSEQAGKMIVTVWGVGYKFEVLDE
;
A
#
# COMPACT_ATOMS: atom_id res chain seq x y z
N MET A 1 -3.35 3.06 27.76
CA MET A 1 -2.38 2.87 26.68
C MET A 1 -3.21 2.80 25.42
N SER A 2 -3.14 3.80 24.54
CA SER A 2 -3.80 3.72 23.24
C SER A 2 -3.14 2.57 22.46
N GLU A 3 -3.92 1.58 22.02
CA GLU A 3 -3.42 0.55 21.11
C GLU A 3 -2.75 1.22 19.92
N MET A 4 -1.54 0.78 19.57
CA MET A 4 -0.78 1.36 18.46
C MET A 4 -1.29 0.92 17.09
N GLY A 5 -2.26 0.00 17.05
CA GLY A 5 -2.93 -0.50 15.84
C GLY A 5 -3.42 -1.94 16.01
N HIS A 6 -4.39 -2.34 15.19
CA HIS A 6 -4.99 -3.66 15.11
C HIS A 6 -4.52 -4.38 13.84
N ILE A 7 -3.84 -5.53 13.99
CA ILE A 7 -3.15 -6.23 12.89
C ILE A 7 -3.70 -7.64 12.74
N LEU A 8 -3.94 -8.05 11.50
CA LEU A 8 -4.26 -9.44 11.16
C LEU A 8 -2.97 -10.15 10.70
N VAL A 9 -2.64 -11.28 11.33
CA VAL A 9 -1.51 -12.13 10.94
C VAL A 9 -2.03 -13.42 10.32
N VAL A 10 -1.66 -13.67 9.08
CA VAL A 10 -2.16 -14.77 8.26
C VAL A 10 -0.99 -15.59 7.75
N ASP A 11 -0.98 -16.87 8.11
CA ASP A 11 0.04 -17.84 7.71
C ASP A 11 -0.51 -19.23 8.03
N ASP A 12 -0.25 -20.28 7.25
CA ASP A 12 -0.75 -21.63 7.57
C ASP A 12 0.06 -22.28 8.71
N GLU A 13 1.31 -21.85 8.92
CA GLU A 13 2.17 -22.33 10.00
C GLU A 13 1.87 -21.62 11.34
N GLU A 14 1.28 -22.36 12.30
CA GLU A 14 0.98 -21.85 13.65
C GLU A 14 2.21 -21.26 14.35
N ARG A 15 3.39 -21.85 14.13
CA ARG A 15 4.64 -21.38 14.72
C ARG A 15 5.00 -19.97 14.24
N ILE A 16 4.76 -19.65 12.95
CA ILE A 16 5.02 -18.33 12.40
C ILE A 16 4.03 -17.32 12.97
N ARG A 17 2.73 -17.64 12.98
CA ARG A 17 1.68 -16.77 13.56
C ARG A 17 1.98 -16.41 15.02
N ARG A 18 2.27 -17.40 15.86
CA ARG A 18 2.62 -17.20 17.28
C ARG A 18 3.88 -16.37 17.46
N LEU A 19 4.90 -16.59 16.62
CA LEU A 19 6.15 -15.82 16.67
C LEU A 19 5.90 -14.36 16.35
N LEU A 20 5.19 -14.06 15.25
CA LEU A 20 4.88 -12.70 14.84
C LEU A 20 3.99 -11.98 15.86
N LYS A 21 2.94 -12.66 16.34
CA LYS A 21 2.06 -12.16 17.39
C LYS A 21 2.83 -11.72 18.63
N MET A 22 3.70 -12.59 19.18
CA MET A 22 4.49 -12.25 20.36
C MET A 22 5.35 -11.00 20.17
N TYR A 23 5.95 -10.81 18.99
CA TYR A 23 6.79 -9.64 18.72
C TYR A 23 5.98 -8.37 18.51
N LEU A 24 4.83 -8.44 17.83
CA LEU A 24 3.96 -7.29 17.59
C LEU A 24 3.19 -6.86 18.85
N GLU A 25 2.70 -7.80 19.66
CA GLU A 25 2.05 -7.50 20.94
C GLU A 25 3.02 -6.84 21.93
N ARG A 26 4.31 -7.23 21.94
CA ARG A 26 5.37 -6.55 22.71
C ARG A 26 5.56 -5.09 22.31
N GLU A 27 5.21 -4.76 21.08
CA GLU A 27 5.19 -3.40 20.56
C GLU A 27 3.84 -2.71 20.77
N GLY A 28 2.89 -3.30 21.49
CA GLY A 28 1.61 -2.67 21.83
C GLY A 28 0.55 -2.70 20.73
N TYR A 29 0.72 -3.55 19.71
CA TYR A 29 -0.32 -3.83 18.72
C TYR A 29 -1.28 -4.91 19.20
N SER A 30 -2.55 -4.80 18.81
CA SER A 30 -3.57 -5.84 18.99
C SER A 30 -3.55 -6.79 17.80
N ILE A 31 -3.51 -8.11 18.04
CA ILE A 31 -3.28 -9.10 16.98
C ILE A 31 -4.44 -10.09 16.89
N LYS A 32 -4.97 -10.26 15.67
CA LYS A 32 -5.76 -11.43 15.29
C LYS A 32 -4.96 -12.36 14.38
N GLU A 33 -5.28 -13.64 14.43
CA GLU A 33 -4.61 -14.69 13.67
C GLU A 33 -5.63 -15.38 12.76
N ALA A 34 -5.24 -15.64 11.52
CA ALA A 34 -5.97 -16.52 10.61
C ALA A 34 -5.02 -17.58 10.04
N GLU A 35 -5.49 -18.82 9.90
CA GLU A 35 -4.68 -19.97 9.51
C GLU A 35 -4.80 -20.35 8.03
N ASN A 36 -5.67 -19.67 7.28
CA ASN A 36 -5.87 -19.87 5.85
C ASN A 36 -6.49 -18.63 5.20
N GLY A 37 -6.48 -18.58 3.87
CA GLY A 37 -6.96 -17.43 3.10
C GLY A 37 -8.46 -17.15 3.25
N ASP A 38 -9.30 -18.17 3.37
CA ASP A 38 -10.75 -17.99 3.53
C ASP A 38 -11.09 -17.31 4.87
N GLN A 39 -10.48 -17.78 5.96
CA GLN A 39 -10.62 -17.16 7.28
C GLN A 39 -10.09 -15.73 7.28
N ALA A 40 -8.93 -15.51 6.65
CA ALA A 40 -8.31 -14.20 6.56
C ALA A 40 -9.20 -13.18 5.83
N LEU A 41 -9.72 -13.56 4.66
CA LEU A 41 -10.60 -12.69 3.88
C LEU A 41 -11.90 -12.38 4.63
N ALA A 42 -12.53 -13.40 5.24
CA ALA A 42 -13.74 -13.20 6.03
C ALA A 42 -13.52 -12.19 7.17
N MET A 43 -12.46 -12.39 7.97
CA MET A 43 -12.09 -11.46 9.04
C MET A 43 -11.78 -10.06 8.51
N ALA A 44 -11.00 -9.96 7.43
CA ALA A 44 -10.61 -8.69 6.84
C ALA A 44 -11.79 -7.90 6.25
N LEU A 45 -12.86 -8.58 5.81
CA LEU A 45 -14.09 -7.93 5.35
C LEU A 45 -14.98 -7.50 6.51
N GLU A 46 -15.11 -8.31 7.56
CA GLU A 46 -15.96 -8.04 8.72
C GLU A 46 -15.38 -6.95 9.64
N GLU A 47 -14.06 -6.92 9.82
CA GLU A 47 -13.38 -6.03 10.76
C GLU A 47 -12.42 -5.07 10.07
N ASN A 48 -12.09 -3.97 10.74
CA ASN A 48 -11.07 -3.04 10.27
C ASN A 48 -9.74 -3.37 10.94
N PHE A 49 -8.73 -3.63 10.11
CA PHE A 49 -7.34 -3.77 10.49
C PHE A 49 -6.56 -2.60 9.94
N ASP A 50 -5.53 -2.18 10.68
CA ASP A 50 -4.60 -1.15 10.27
C ASP A 50 -3.49 -1.72 9.37
N CYS A 51 -3.21 -3.02 9.51
CA CYS A 51 -2.27 -3.75 8.66
C CYS A 51 -2.64 -5.23 8.62
N ILE A 52 -2.38 -5.89 7.48
CA ILE A 52 -2.48 -7.34 7.35
C ILE A 52 -1.10 -7.88 6.95
N LEU A 53 -0.57 -8.81 7.75
CA LEU A 53 0.58 -9.63 7.37
C LEU A 53 0.04 -10.90 6.73
N LEU A 54 0.36 -11.13 5.46
CA LEU A 54 -0.27 -12.18 4.67
C LEU A 54 0.77 -13.10 4.06
N ASP A 55 0.75 -14.38 4.42
CA ASP A 55 1.54 -15.37 3.71
C ASP A 55 1.05 -15.54 2.28
N LEU A 56 1.99 -15.56 1.34
CA LEU A 56 1.69 -15.72 -0.07
C LEU A 56 1.24 -17.14 -0.38
N MET A 57 1.92 -18.12 0.21
CA MET A 57 1.64 -19.54 -0.02
C MET A 57 0.84 -20.11 1.13
N MET A 58 -0.45 -20.36 0.90
CA MET A 58 -1.26 -21.12 1.83
C MET A 58 -2.04 -22.19 1.06
N PRO A 59 -2.33 -23.35 1.67
CA PRO A 59 -3.25 -24.31 1.08
C PRO A 59 -4.65 -23.71 0.87
N GLY A 60 -5.27 -24.02 -0.26
CA GLY A 60 -6.57 -23.46 -0.62
C GLY A 60 -6.43 -22.07 -1.25
N LYS A 61 -7.14 -21.08 -0.70
CA LYS A 61 -7.06 -19.69 -1.15
C LYS A 61 -5.70 -19.08 -0.76
N ASP A 62 -4.90 -18.73 -1.75
CA ASP A 62 -3.55 -18.21 -1.53
C ASP A 62 -3.56 -16.70 -1.17
N GLY A 63 -2.41 -16.15 -0.76
CA GLY A 63 -2.32 -14.74 -0.36
C GLY A 63 -2.58 -13.77 -1.51
N ILE A 64 -2.32 -14.18 -2.76
CA ILE A 64 -2.61 -13.39 -3.96
C ILE A 64 -4.13 -13.27 -4.11
N GLU A 65 -4.86 -14.37 -4.06
CA GLU A 65 -6.31 -14.37 -4.18
C GLU A 65 -6.97 -13.53 -3.06
N VAL A 66 -6.53 -13.71 -1.81
CA VAL A 66 -7.00 -12.90 -0.67
C VAL A 66 -6.76 -11.41 -0.88
N CYS A 67 -5.55 -11.02 -1.26
CA CYS A 67 -5.22 -9.61 -1.48
C CYS A 67 -6.05 -9.01 -2.64
N SER A 68 -6.29 -9.78 -3.70
CA SER A 68 -7.08 -9.33 -4.85
C SER A 68 -8.51 -9.03 -4.45
N GLU A 69 -9.18 -9.99 -3.81
CA GLU A 69 -10.58 -9.86 -3.37
C GLU A 69 -10.71 -8.76 -2.31
N LEU A 70 -9.76 -8.66 -1.37
CA LEU A 70 -9.77 -7.60 -0.37
C LEU A 70 -9.72 -6.22 -1.02
N ARG A 71 -8.90 -6.03 -2.07
CA ARG A 71 -8.70 -4.74 -2.74
C ARG A 71 -9.91 -4.25 -3.52
N GLU A 72 -10.88 -5.12 -3.82
CA GLU A 72 -12.15 -4.70 -4.40
C GLU A 72 -12.98 -3.86 -3.43
N VAL A 73 -12.78 -4.08 -2.12
CA VAL A 73 -13.65 -3.52 -1.07
C VAL A 73 -12.89 -2.62 -0.10
N LYS A 74 -11.63 -2.93 0.22
CA LYS A 74 -10.84 -2.24 1.25
C LYS A 74 -9.44 -1.85 0.76
N ALA A 75 -8.98 -0.71 1.26
CA ALA A 75 -7.63 -0.18 1.04
C ALA A 75 -6.66 -0.53 2.19
N THR A 76 -7.03 -1.46 3.08
CA THR A 76 -6.22 -1.84 4.24
C THR A 76 -4.79 -2.21 3.83
N PRO A 77 -3.75 -1.63 4.46
CA PRO A 77 -2.37 -1.94 4.13
C PRO A 77 -2.05 -3.43 4.26
N VAL A 78 -1.40 -4.02 3.25
CA VAL A 78 -1.00 -5.44 3.26
C VAL A 78 0.51 -5.56 3.09
N ILE A 79 1.15 -6.34 3.95
CA ILE A 79 2.54 -6.78 3.81
C ILE A 79 2.53 -8.27 3.50
N MET A 80 3.04 -8.65 2.34
CA MET A 80 3.10 -10.05 1.92
C MET A 80 4.38 -10.72 2.41
N LEU A 81 4.25 -11.92 2.96
CA LEU A 81 5.38 -12.78 3.33
C LEU A 81 5.60 -13.80 2.19
N THR A 82 6.80 -13.86 1.63
CA THR A 82 7.09 -14.64 0.40
C THR A 82 8.37 -15.46 0.54
N ALA A 83 8.51 -16.60 -0.15
CA ALA A 83 9.74 -17.40 -0.11
C ALA A 83 10.78 -16.95 -1.15
N LYS A 84 12.07 -16.97 -0.77
CA LYS A 84 13.22 -16.52 -1.58
C LYS A 84 13.36 -17.17 -2.98
N GLY A 85 12.74 -18.33 -3.22
CA GLY A 85 12.81 -19.05 -4.50
C GLY A 85 11.63 -18.80 -5.45
N GLU A 86 10.60 -18.09 -5.00
CA GLU A 86 9.37 -17.88 -5.75
C GLU A 86 9.32 -16.57 -6.53
N GLU A 87 10.25 -15.66 -6.20
CA GLU A 87 10.48 -14.39 -6.88
C GLU A 87 10.69 -14.57 -8.39
N ALA A 88 11.35 -15.66 -8.79
CA ALA A 88 11.69 -15.91 -10.19
C ALA A 88 10.57 -16.59 -11.01
N ASN A 89 9.62 -17.28 -10.37
CA ASN A 89 8.65 -18.14 -11.06
C ASN A 89 7.20 -17.61 -11.09
N ARG A 90 6.82 -16.59 -10.31
CA ARG A 90 5.48 -15.97 -10.42
C ARG A 90 5.51 -14.45 -10.36
N VAL A 91 5.75 -13.88 -11.53
CA VAL A 91 5.44 -12.49 -11.93
C VAL A 91 4.03 -12.03 -11.50
N GLN A 92 3.08 -12.94 -11.27
CA GLN A 92 1.70 -12.64 -10.85
C GLN A 92 1.54 -12.16 -9.39
N GLY A 93 2.42 -12.56 -8.47
CA GLY A 93 2.27 -12.18 -7.05
C GLY A 93 2.51 -10.71 -6.78
N PHE A 94 3.26 -10.05 -7.67
CA PHE A 94 3.57 -8.62 -7.59
C PHE A 94 2.41 -7.73 -8.10
N GLU A 95 1.42 -8.30 -8.78
CA GLU A 95 0.34 -7.60 -9.50
C GLU A 95 -0.92 -7.36 -8.64
N VAL A 96 -0.91 -7.72 -7.35
CA VAL A 96 -2.13 -7.70 -6.53
C VAL A 96 -2.28 -6.48 -5.62
N GLY A 97 -1.35 -5.52 -5.72
CA GLY A 97 -1.35 -4.26 -4.97
C GLY A 97 -1.20 -4.40 -3.46
N THR A 98 -0.33 -5.33 -3.07
CA THR A 98 0.35 -5.36 -1.77
C THR A 98 1.21 -4.10 -1.60
N ASP A 99 1.31 -3.59 -0.37
CA ASP A 99 2.04 -2.36 -0.06
C ASP A 99 3.52 -2.59 0.29
N ASP A 100 3.88 -3.76 0.82
CA ASP A 100 5.28 -4.17 1.10
C ASP A 100 5.46 -5.69 1.04
N TYR A 101 6.69 -6.17 0.89
CA TYR A 101 7.03 -7.59 0.86
C TYR A 101 8.17 -7.92 1.82
N ILE A 102 8.11 -9.11 2.41
CA ILE A 102 9.15 -9.65 3.30
C ILE A 102 9.50 -11.07 2.88
N VAL A 103 10.78 -11.32 2.63
CA VAL A 103 11.27 -12.62 2.17
C VAL A 103 11.55 -13.56 3.36
N LYS A 104 10.96 -14.75 3.33
CA LYS A 104 11.25 -15.89 4.19
C LYS A 104 12.58 -16.55 3.76
N PRO A 105 13.49 -16.86 4.70
CA PRO A 105 13.38 -16.65 6.14
C PRO A 105 13.65 -15.19 6.56
N PHE A 106 12.78 -14.64 7.41
CA PHE A 106 12.90 -13.26 7.92
C PHE A 106 13.21 -13.21 9.42
N SER A 107 13.69 -12.05 9.86
CA SER A 107 13.76 -11.73 11.30
C SER A 107 12.42 -11.15 11.78
N PRO A 108 11.83 -11.60 12.91
CA PRO A 108 10.63 -10.97 13.46
C PRO A 108 10.80 -9.46 13.72
N ARG A 109 12.04 -9.02 14.01
CA ARG A 109 12.36 -7.59 14.17
C ARG A 109 12.21 -6.82 12.85
N GLU A 110 12.54 -7.44 11.72
CA GLU A 110 12.35 -6.83 10.40
C GLU A 110 10.87 -6.56 10.13
N VAL A 111 10.02 -7.56 10.40
CA VAL A 111 8.57 -7.45 10.24
C VAL A 111 8.00 -6.30 11.08
N VAL A 112 8.40 -6.23 12.36
CA VAL A 112 8.00 -5.12 13.26
C VAL A 112 8.40 -3.75 12.69
N LEU A 113 9.62 -3.63 12.16
CA LEU A 113 10.11 -2.36 11.60
C LEU A 113 9.32 -1.95 10.34
N ARG A 114 8.99 -2.91 9.47
CA ARG A 114 8.17 -2.65 8.26
C ARG A 114 6.74 -2.28 8.60
N VAL A 115 6.10 -2.99 9.54
CA VAL A 115 4.79 -2.61 10.08
C VAL A 115 4.80 -1.19 10.64
N LYS A 116 5.78 -0.85 11.49
CA LYS A 116 5.93 0.51 12.03
C LYS A 116 6.11 1.56 10.93
N ALA A 117 6.91 1.25 9.90
CA ALA A 117 7.13 2.16 8.79
C ALA A 117 5.86 2.40 7.99
N LEU A 118 5.08 1.34 7.72
CA LEU A 118 3.82 1.40 6.99
C LEU A 118 2.77 2.19 7.77
N LEU A 119 2.56 1.87 9.04
CA LEU A 119 1.54 2.51 9.89
C LEU A 119 1.86 3.97 10.22
N ARG A 120 3.15 4.35 10.33
CA ARG A 120 3.54 5.76 10.53
C ARG A 120 3.11 6.64 9.36
N ARG A 121 3.09 6.09 8.14
CA ARG A 121 2.64 6.80 6.92
C ARG A 121 1.11 6.95 6.90
N SER A 122 0.37 6.03 7.52
CA SER A 122 -1.11 6.10 7.57
C SER A 122 -1.65 6.96 8.73
N SER A 123 -0.85 7.26 9.75
CA SER A 123 -1.31 7.84 11.03
C SER A 123 -0.99 9.32 11.24
N THR A 124 -0.65 10.09 10.19
CA THR A 124 -0.30 11.51 10.34
C THR A 124 -1.52 12.42 10.62
N THR A 125 -2.61 11.88 11.15
CA THR A 125 -3.82 12.62 11.52
C THR A 125 -3.85 13.15 12.96
N ASN A 126 -2.84 12.93 13.82
CA ASN A 126 -2.93 13.31 15.24
C ASN A 126 -1.68 13.95 15.89
N TYR A 127 -1.16 15.04 15.32
CA TYR A 127 -0.49 16.06 16.14
C TYR A 127 -1.02 17.45 15.78
N LEU A 128 -1.89 17.97 16.65
CA LEU A 128 -2.41 19.32 16.57
C LEU A 128 -1.41 20.34 17.13
N GLN A 129 -1.31 21.45 16.38
CA GLN A 129 -1.09 22.85 16.79
C GLN A 129 0.31 23.49 16.68
N THR A 130 0.23 24.68 16.06
CA THR A 130 1.14 25.84 16.01
C THR A 130 2.49 25.65 15.32
N ASP A 131 2.53 25.94 14.02
CA ASP A 131 3.12 27.20 13.57
C ASP A 131 2.86 27.39 12.07
N THR A 132 2.94 28.64 11.63
CA THR A 132 2.80 29.15 10.26
C THR A 132 3.84 28.58 9.29
N LYS A 133 3.97 27.26 9.19
CA LYS A 133 4.59 26.59 8.04
C LYS A 133 3.51 26.48 6.97
N ALA A 134 3.84 26.84 5.75
CA ALA A 134 2.98 26.57 4.60
C ALA A 134 2.57 25.09 4.69
N LYS A 135 1.26 24.81 4.76
CA LYS A 135 0.72 23.44 4.72
C LYS A 135 1.42 22.72 3.57
N ASP A 136 1.98 21.53 3.83
CA ASP A 136 2.59 20.73 2.77
C ASP A 136 1.46 20.17 1.89
N MET A 137 0.96 21.04 1.00
CA MET A 137 -0.24 20.82 0.22
C MET A 137 0.09 21.09 -1.24
N ILE A 138 -0.25 20.12 -2.09
CA ILE A 138 -0.16 20.22 -3.54
C ILE A 138 -1.60 20.39 -4.05
N ALA A 139 -1.87 21.49 -4.75
CA ALA A 139 -3.20 21.77 -5.29
C ALA A 139 -3.13 22.02 -6.80
N TYR A 140 -3.91 21.24 -7.53
CA TYR A 140 -4.20 21.35 -8.96
C TYR A 140 -5.72 21.52 -9.14
N PRO A 141 -6.21 21.96 -10.32
CA PRO A 141 -7.64 22.26 -10.51
C PRO A 141 -8.59 21.15 -10.05
N HIS A 142 -8.27 19.89 -10.35
CA HIS A 142 -9.11 18.74 -10.04
C HIS A 142 -8.57 17.86 -8.91
N LEU A 143 -7.41 18.18 -8.33
CA LEU A 143 -6.73 17.30 -7.38
C LEU A 143 -6.03 18.11 -6.29
N VAL A 144 -6.31 17.79 -5.03
CA VAL A 144 -5.60 18.32 -3.87
C VAL A 144 -5.02 17.16 -3.08
N ILE A 145 -3.74 17.27 -2.74
CA ILE A 145 -3.01 16.33 -1.89
C ILE A 145 -2.55 17.12 -0.67
N ASP A 146 -3.09 16.77 0.49
CA ASP A 146 -2.71 17.29 1.80
C ASP A 146 -1.72 16.30 2.41
N ASN A 147 -0.42 16.59 2.30
CA ASN A 147 0.63 15.65 2.70
C ASN A 147 0.71 15.50 4.22
N ASP A 148 0.43 16.57 4.96
CA ASP A 148 0.36 16.51 6.42
C ASP A 148 -0.77 15.58 6.87
N ALA A 149 -1.95 15.69 6.25
CA ALA A 149 -3.10 14.84 6.59
C ALA A 149 -3.13 13.46 5.91
N HIS A 150 -2.18 13.16 5.01
CA HIS A 150 -2.24 11.99 4.10
C HIS A 150 -3.60 11.84 3.39
N ARG A 151 -4.15 12.97 2.95
CA ARG A 151 -5.50 13.02 2.37
C ARG A 151 -5.43 13.49 0.93
N VAL A 152 -6.18 12.80 0.07
CA VAL A 152 -6.32 13.16 -1.34
C VAL A 152 -7.80 13.46 -1.61
N THR A 153 -8.06 14.60 -2.23
CA THR A 153 -9.40 14.94 -2.72
C THR A 153 -9.35 15.22 -4.21
N ALA A 154 -10.29 14.67 -4.96
CA ALA A 154 -10.49 14.93 -6.37
C ALA A 154 -11.84 15.65 -6.56
N ASP A 155 -11.85 16.82 -7.21
CA ASP A 155 -13.02 17.71 -7.32
C ASP A 155 -13.78 17.90 -5.98
N GLY A 156 -13.02 18.10 -4.91
CA GLY A 156 -13.56 18.31 -3.56
C GLY A 156 -14.06 17.05 -2.83
N HIS A 157 -14.01 15.88 -3.46
CA HIS A 157 -14.42 14.61 -2.86
C HIS A 157 -13.21 13.77 -2.47
N GLU A 158 -13.24 13.17 -1.27
CA GLU A 158 -12.13 12.37 -0.76
C GLU A 158 -11.95 11.07 -1.54
N VAL A 159 -10.69 10.74 -1.86
CA VAL A 159 -10.30 9.52 -2.57
C VAL A 159 -9.51 8.63 -1.62
N THR A 160 -10.06 7.47 -1.28
CA THR A 160 -9.37 6.50 -0.43
C THR A 160 -8.33 5.72 -1.24
N LEU A 161 -7.06 5.95 -0.94
CA LEU A 161 -5.91 5.29 -1.57
C LEU A 161 -5.21 4.35 -0.58
N THR A 162 -4.59 3.28 -1.08
CA THR A 162 -3.63 2.51 -0.27
C THR A 162 -2.35 3.33 -0.07
N PRO A 163 -1.50 3.01 0.92
CA PRO A 163 -0.23 3.71 1.12
C PRO A 163 0.62 3.82 -0.15
N LYS A 164 0.74 2.74 -0.95
CA LYS A 164 1.53 2.79 -2.19
C LYS A 164 0.89 3.57 -3.32
N GLU A 165 -0.42 3.54 -3.44
CA GLU A 165 -1.13 4.41 -4.40
C GLU A 165 -0.96 5.89 -4.03
N TYR A 166 -1.05 6.23 -2.74
CA TYR A 166 -0.81 7.57 -2.24
C TYR A 166 0.64 8.03 -2.50
N GLU A 167 1.63 7.20 -2.15
CA GLU A 167 3.05 7.51 -2.36
C GLU A 167 3.37 7.72 -3.84
N LEU A 168 2.82 6.85 -4.72
CA LEU A 168 2.97 6.98 -6.17
C LEU A 168 2.36 8.29 -6.69
N LEU A 169 1.14 8.62 -6.26
CA LEU A 169 0.48 9.86 -6.65
C LEU A 169 1.29 11.07 -6.19
N LEU A 170 1.68 11.11 -4.92
CA LEU A 170 2.47 12.20 -4.34
C LEU A 170 3.81 12.37 -5.05
N PHE A 171 4.50 11.27 -5.36
CA PHE A 171 5.78 11.29 -6.07
C PHE A 171 5.65 11.90 -7.48
N LEU A 172 4.66 11.42 -8.25
CA LEU A 172 4.39 11.92 -9.60
C LEU A 172 3.97 13.41 -9.56
N ALA A 173 3.07 13.75 -8.65
CA ALA A 173 2.49 15.09 -8.50
C ALA A 173 3.49 16.16 -8.01
N LYS A 174 4.61 15.76 -7.39
CA LYS A 174 5.72 16.66 -7.01
C LYS A 174 6.56 17.14 -8.19
N SER A 175 6.45 16.50 -9.36
CA SER A 175 7.19 16.89 -10.56
C SER A 175 6.33 16.76 -11.81
N PRO A 176 5.36 17.69 -12.02
CA PRO A 176 4.56 17.73 -13.24
C PRO A 176 5.41 17.70 -14.50
N ASP A 177 4.87 17.09 -15.55
CA ASP A 177 5.45 16.88 -16.88
C ASP A 177 6.72 16.04 -16.96
N LYS A 178 7.32 15.68 -15.82
CA LYS A 178 8.48 14.80 -15.77
C LYS A 178 8.04 13.35 -15.97
N VAL A 179 8.63 12.71 -16.98
CA VAL A 179 8.44 11.28 -17.27
C VAL A 179 9.37 10.47 -16.39
N TYR A 180 8.81 9.47 -15.73
CA TYR A 180 9.54 8.46 -15.00
C TYR A 180 9.35 7.10 -15.66
N ASP A 181 10.45 6.39 -15.88
CA ASP A 181 10.37 4.99 -16.28
C ASP A 181 9.95 4.10 -15.11
N ARG A 182 9.64 2.84 -15.40
CA ARG A 182 9.15 1.89 -14.39
C ARG A 182 10.22 1.57 -13.34
N GLU A 183 11.50 1.48 -13.74
CA GLU A 183 12.60 1.19 -12.82
C GLU A 183 12.78 2.33 -11.81
N GLN A 184 12.69 3.58 -12.26
CA GLN A 184 12.71 4.77 -11.42
C GLN A 184 11.54 4.81 -10.45
N LEU A 185 10.31 4.58 -10.93
CA LEU A 185 9.13 4.57 -10.05
C LEU A 185 9.23 3.47 -9.00
N LEU A 186 9.68 2.28 -9.40
CA LEU A 186 9.90 1.16 -8.51
C LEU A 186 10.95 1.50 -7.45
N LYS A 187 12.08 2.06 -7.86
CA LYS A 187 13.15 2.49 -6.96
C LYS A 187 12.70 3.55 -5.97
N GLU A 188 12.04 4.59 -6.43
CA GLU A 188 11.76 5.77 -5.60
C GLU A 188 10.56 5.55 -4.68
N VAL A 189 9.55 4.79 -5.14
CA VAL A 189 8.32 4.55 -4.38
C VAL A 189 8.37 3.24 -3.58
N TRP A 190 8.97 2.16 -4.12
CA TRP A 190 9.08 0.87 -3.41
C TRP A 190 10.42 0.64 -2.73
N HIS A 191 11.44 1.47 -3.00
CA HIS A 191 12.80 1.37 -2.46
C HIS A 191 13.56 0.10 -2.92
N TYR A 192 14.83 0.28 -3.33
CA TYR A 192 15.64 -0.68 -4.14
C TYR A 192 15.97 -2.05 -3.49
N GLU A 193 15.39 -2.38 -2.34
CA GLU A 193 15.36 -3.76 -1.83
C GLU A 193 14.22 -4.57 -2.48
N PHE A 194 13.45 -3.95 -3.37
CA PHE A 194 12.36 -4.57 -4.11
C PHE A 194 12.88 -5.43 -5.28
N PHE A 195 12.69 -6.74 -5.17
CA PHE A 195 13.00 -7.75 -6.20
C PHE A 195 11.81 -8.06 -7.13
N GLY A 196 10.83 -7.16 -7.27
CA GLY A 196 9.63 -7.41 -8.08
C GLY A 196 9.70 -6.89 -9.51
N ASP A 197 8.75 -7.34 -10.34
CA ASP A 197 8.62 -6.95 -11.74
C ASP A 197 8.20 -5.48 -11.89
N LEU A 198 8.70 -4.82 -12.95
CA LEU A 198 8.28 -3.51 -13.43
C LEU A 198 6.75 -3.39 -13.60
N ARG A 199 6.05 -4.51 -13.84
CA ARG A 199 4.58 -4.59 -13.91
C ARG A 199 3.84 -4.19 -12.63
N THR A 200 4.52 -4.23 -11.48
CA THR A 200 3.96 -3.73 -10.21
C THR A 200 3.53 -2.27 -10.35
N VAL A 201 4.35 -1.46 -11.01
CA VAL A 201 4.07 -0.04 -11.27
C VAL A 201 2.80 0.10 -12.09
N ASP A 202 2.67 -0.69 -13.17
CA ASP A 202 1.53 -0.63 -14.09
C ASP A 202 0.21 -0.94 -13.38
N THR A 203 0.23 -1.93 -12.48
CA THR A 203 -0.93 -2.29 -11.66
C THR A 203 -1.34 -1.14 -10.74
N HIS A 204 -0.39 -0.55 -10.01
CA HIS A 204 -0.68 0.54 -9.09
C HIS A 204 -1.14 1.80 -9.84
N VAL A 205 -0.55 2.11 -11.00
CA VAL A 205 -1.04 3.20 -11.87
C VAL A 205 -2.47 2.94 -12.33
N LYS A 206 -2.77 1.72 -12.78
CA LYS A 206 -4.13 1.36 -13.21
C LYS A 206 -5.14 1.56 -12.07
N ARG A 207 -4.88 1.03 -10.88
CA ARG A 207 -5.77 1.14 -9.72
C ARG A 207 -5.92 2.57 -9.24
N LEU A 208 -4.82 3.31 -9.16
CA LEU A 208 -4.83 4.73 -8.81
C LEU A 208 -5.71 5.53 -9.78
N ARG A 209 -5.56 5.32 -11.10
CA ARG A 209 -6.43 5.94 -12.11
C ARG A 209 -7.88 5.53 -11.95
N GLU A 210 -8.18 4.25 -11.73
CA GLU A 210 -9.55 3.78 -11.52
C GLU A 210 -10.19 4.43 -10.29
N LYS A 211 -9.46 4.56 -9.18
CA LYS A 211 -9.94 5.23 -7.96
C LYS A 211 -10.17 6.72 -8.16
N LEU A 212 -9.25 7.40 -8.85
CA LEU A 212 -9.43 8.81 -9.20
C LEU A 212 -10.62 8.98 -10.17
N ASN A 213 -10.69 8.21 -11.25
CA ASN A 213 -11.76 8.29 -12.26
C ASN A 213 -13.16 8.01 -11.70
N ARG A 214 -13.29 7.18 -10.65
CA ARG A 214 -14.57 6.96 -9.97
C ARG A 214 -15.13 8.24 -9.33
N VAL A 215 -14.24 9.18 -8.99
CA VAL A 215 -14.58 10.42 -8.29
C VAL A 215 -14.51 11.63 -9.23
N SER A 216 -13.47 11.73 -10.04
CA SER A 216 -13.23 12.77 -11.04
C SER A 216 -12.49 12.20 -12.25
N GLU A 217 -13.13 12.24 -13.42
CA GLU A 217 -12.51 11.81 -14.67
C GLU A 217 -11.30 12.69 -15.02
N GLN A 218 -11.38 13.99 -14.69
CA GLN A 218 -10.31 14.96 -14.91
C GLN A 218 -9.09 14.65 -14.05
N ALA A 219 -9.28 14.33 -12.76
CA ALA A 219 -8.18 13.93 -11.89
C ALA A 219 -7.53 12.62 -12.35
N GLY A 220 -8.31 11.64 -12.82
CA GLY A 220 -7.75 10.39 -13.34
C GLY A 220 -6.97 10.56 -14.65
N LYS A 221 -7.33 11.54 -15.48
CA LYS A 221 -6.59 11.92 -16.70
C LYS A 221 -5.24 12.60 -16.40
N MET A 222 -5.01 13.13 -15.20
CA MET A 222 -3.73 13.74 -14.81
C MET A 222 -2.58 12.72 -14.74
N ILE A 223 -2.86 11.42 -14.64
CA ILE A 223 -1.82 10.39 -14.68
C ILE A 223 -1.74 9.85 -16.11
N VAL A 224 -0.66 10.15 -16.83
CA VAL A 224 -0.55 9.88 -18.27
C VAL A 224 0.47 8.78 -18.57
N THR A 225 0.13 7.89 -19.49
CA THR A 225 1.04 6.87 -20.00
C THR A 225 1.84 7.45 -21.15
N VAL A 226 3.16 7.44 -21.04
CA VAL A 226 4.07 7.73 -22.16
C VAL A 226 4.49 6.40 -22.76
N TRP A 227 3.86 6.04 -23.89
CA TRP A 227 4.04 4.74 -24.53
C TRP A 227 5.52 4.43 -24.80
N GLY A 228 5.96 3.25 -24.35
CA GLY A 228 7.35 2.80 -24.49
C GLY A 228 8.34 3.45 -23.52
N VAL A 229 7.91 4.37 -22.65
CA VAL A 229 8.80 5.07 -21.71
C VAL A 229 8.37 4.84 -20.26
N GLY A 230 7.14 5.19 -19.90
CA GLY A 230 6.71 5.11 -18.51
C GLY A 230 5.48 5.97 -18.22
N TYR A 231 5.50 6.69 -17.10
CA TYR A 231 4.36 7.46 -16.60
C TYR A 231 4.78 8.87 -16.20
N LYS A 232 3.85 9.81 -16.30
CA LYS A 232 4.01 11.16 -15.78
C LYS A 232 2.71 11.70 -15.20
N PHE A 233 2.84 12.77 -14.42
CA PHE A 233 1.73 13.62 -14.02
C PHE A 233 1.63 14.80 -14.97
N GLU A 234 0.47 15.04 -15.57
CA GLU A 234 0.18 16.22 -16.37
C GLU A 234 -0.89 17.07 -15.65
N VAL A 235 -0.66 18.37 -15.57
CA VAL A 235 -1.70 19.31 -15.13
C VAL A 235 -2.51 19.65 -16.37
N LEU A 236 -3.79 19.29 -16.35
CA LEU A 236 -4.72 19.70 -17.40
C LEU A 236 -5.10 21.16 -17.11
N ASP A 237 -4.52 22.08 -17.87
CA ASP A 237 -5.00 23.45 -17.93
C ASP A 237 -6.26 23.49 -18.80
N GLU A 238 -7.31 24.17 -18.34
CA GLU A 238 -8.51 24.47 -19.16
C GLU A 238 -8.18 25.37 -20.36
#